data_AF-A0A7Y4JIQ1-F1
#
_entry.id   AF-A0A7Y4JIQ1-F1
#
_cell.length_a   1.000
_cell.length_b   1.000
_cell.length_c   1.000
_cell.angle_alpha   90.00
_cell.angle_beta   90.00
_cell.angle_gamma   90.00
#
_symmetry.space_group_name_H-M   'P 1'
#
loop_
_entity.id
_entity.type
_entity.pdbx_description
1 polymer ?
#
loop_
_entity_poly.entity_id
_entity_poly.type
_entity_poly.pdbx_seq_one_letter_code
_entity_poly.pdbx_strand_id
1 'polypeptide(L)'
;MWGPLAAIVLSALGCGGSAHSTAARQPVYLAQAQCGPMDSTVSCCVKTHPATPERCGLTASEASKYLVPMKAVESASEASEEAIPGWKQVCIDAYAQCQEQAWSGSCYDCFRYCEGQHEWPVDKCRRRKGGE
;
A
#
# COMPACT_ATOMS: atom_id res chain seq x y z
N MET A 1 -45.87 -57.07 20.19
CA MET A 1 -46.83 -56.39 21.10
C MET A 1 -46.99 -54.96 20.61
N TRP A 2 -48.23 -54.47 20.57
CA TRP A 2 -48.69 -53.28 19.84
C TRP A 2 -48.91 -52.08 20.78
N GLY A 3 -48.47 -50.88 20.37
CA GLY A 3 -49.04 -49.55 20.71
C GLY A 3 -48.50 -48.80 21.95
N PRO A 4 -48.82 -47.49 22.14
CA PRO A 4 -49.25 -46.44 21.18
C PRO A 4 -48.56 -45.05 21.36
N LEU A 5 -48.71 -44.21 20.33
CA LEU A 5 -48.86 -42.73 20.27
C LEU A 5 -48.32 -41.81 21.40
N ALA A 6 -47.41 -40.90 21.02
CA ALA A 6 -47.28 -39.53 21.52
C ALA A 6 -46.63 -38.68 20.39
N ALA A 7 -47.38 -37.91 19.60
CA ALA A 7 -47.71 -36.50 19.81
C ALA A 7 -46.49 -35.62 20.18
N ILE A 8 -46.15 -34.65 19.31
CA ILE A 8 -46.05 -33.19 19.60
C ILE A 8 -45.11 -32.46 18.62
N VAL A 9 -45.74 -31.57 17.84
CA VAL A 9 -45.41 -30.15 17.54
C VAL A 9 -44.06 -29.76 16.92
N LEU A 10 -44.18 -29.23 15.70
CA LEU A 10 -43.54 -28.05 15.09
C LEU A 10 -42.29 -27.45 15.77
N SER A 11 -41.20 -27.35 15.01
CA SER A 11 -40.20 -26.31 15.19
C SER A 11 -39.69 -25.83 13.83
N ALA A 12 -39.95 -24.54 13.59
CA ALA A 12 -39.48 -23.62 12.57
C ALA A 12 -38.62 -24.16 11.40
N LEU A 13 -39.05 -23.86 10.17
CA LEU A 13 -38.11 -23.57 9.08
C LEU A 13 -37.16 -22.47 9.59
N GLY A 14 -35.94 -22.87 9.95
CA GLY A 14 -34.83 -21.93 9.98
C GLY A 14 -34.53 -21.53 8.54
N CYS A 15 -34.88 -20.29 8.16
CA CYS A 15 -34.21 -19.61 7.06
C CYS A 15 -32.78 -19.29 7.53
N GLY A 16 -31.94 -20.33 7.57
CA GLY A 16 -30.52 -20.21 7.83
C GLY A 16 -29.81 -19.68 6.59
N GLY A 17 -29.06 -18.59 6.80
CA GLY A 17 -27.93 -18.20 5.96
C GLY A 17 -28.30 -17.72 4.57
N SER A 18 -28.25 -16.40 4.35
CA SER A 18 -28.03 -15.84 3.03
C SER A 18 -26.92 -16.64 2.34
N ALA A 19 -27.29 -17.25 1.21
CA ALA A 19 -26.37 -17.96 0.35
C ALA A 19 -25.13 -17.08 0.11
N HIS A 20 -23.96 -17.54 0.54
CA HIS A 20 -22.75 -17.16 -0.16
C HIS A 20 -22.93 -17.67 -1.58
N SER A 21 -23.33 -16.77 -2.48
CA SER A 21 -23.19 -17.01 -3.90
C SER A 21 -21.71 -17.34 -4.11
N THR A 22 -21.42 -18.60 -4.41
CA THR A 22 -20.20 -19.01 -5.10
C THR A 22 -20.26 -18.39 -6.49
N ALA A 23 -20.06 -17.08 -6.55
CA ALA A 23 -19.56 -16.44 -7.74
C ALA A 23 -18.10 -16.85 -7.81
N ALA A 24 -17.80 -17.79 -8.69
CA ALA A 24 -16.46 -17.95 -9.24
C ALA A 24 -16.08 -16.61 -9.90
N ARG A 25 -15.63 -15.66 -9.10
CA ARG A 25 -14.93 -14.47 -9.52
C ARG A 25 -13.47 -14.79 -9.34
N GLN A 26 -12.84 -15.08 -10.46
CA GLN A 26 -11.42 -14.84 -10.72
C GLN A 26 -10.88 -13.77 -9.76
N PRO A 27 -9.68 -13.92 -9.17
CA PRO A 27 -8.99 -12.78 -8.61
C PRO A 27 -8.66 -11.86 -9.80
N VAL A 28 -9.64 -11.05 -10.20
CA VAL A 28 -9.35 -9.79 -10.84
C VAL A 28 -8.51 -9.09 -9.78
N TYR A 29 -7.21 -9.05 -10.01
CA TYR A 29 -6.37 -8.01 -9.46
C TYR A 29 -6.99 -6.70 -9.98
N LEU A 30 -8.06 -6.26 -9.33
CA LEU A 30 -8.37 -4.86 -9.27
C LEU A 30 -7.13 -4.31 -8.61
N ALA A 31 -6.23 -3.77 -9.45
CA ALA A 31 -5.47 -2.61 -9.06
C ALA A 31 -6.38 -1.75 -8.18
N GLN A 32 -5.82 -1.08 -7.18
CA GLN A 32 -6.54 -0.14 -6.33
C GLN A 32 -7.56 -0.75 -5.33
N ALA A 33 -7.09 -1.61 -4.42
CA ALA A 33 -7.55 -1.45 -3.04
C ALA A 33 -6.98 -0.12 -2.51
N GLN A 34 -7.64 1.00 -2.83
CA GLN A 34 -7.23 2.31 -2.34
C GLN A 34 -7.39 2.45 -0.83
N CYS A 35 -7.91 1.47 -0.10
CA CYS A 35 -8.07 1.56 1.34
C CYS A 35 -7.38 0.38 1.99
N GLY A 36 -6.41 0.68 2.86
CA GLY A 36 -5.77 -0.33 3.69
C GLY A 36 -6.63 -0.70 4.89
N PRO A 37 -6.31 -1.79 5.61
CA PRO A 37 -6.97 -2.15 6.86
C PRO A 37 -6.80 -1.10 7.97
N MET A 38 -5.87 -0.16 7.81
CA MET A 38 -5.63 0.97 8.72
C MET A 38 -6.41 2.25 8.33
N ASP A 39 -7.06 2.27 7.16
CA ASP A 39 -7.87 3.42 6.75
C ASP A 39 -9.22 3.41 7.47
N SER A 40 -9.58 4.53 8.11
CA SER A 40 -10.95 4.72 8.61
C SER A 40 -11.94 4.80 7.45
N THR A 41 -13.20 4.42 7.67
CA THR A 41 -14.28 4.46 6.66
C THR A 41 -14.37 5.81 5.95
N VAL A 42 -14.16 6.90 6.69
CA VAL A 42 -14.15 8.28 6.17
C VAL A 42 -12.94 8.56 5.28
N SER A 43 -11.74 8.12 5.68
CA SER A 43 -10.49 8.25 4.88
C SER A 43 -10.63 7.51 3.55
N CYS A 44 -11.14 6.28 3.62
CA CYS A 44 -11.39 5.46 2.45
C CYS A 44 -12.40 6.11 1.50
N CYS A 45 -13.53 6.59 2.03
CA CYS A 45 -14.56 7.25 1.24
C CYS A 45 -14.02 8.47 0.48
N VAL A 46 -13.22 9.33 1.13
CA VAL A 46 -12.62 10.50 0.49
C VAL A 46 -11.64 10.09 -0.60
N LYS A 47 -10.88 9.01 -0.37
CA LYS A 47 -9.92 8.47 -1.34
C LYS A 47 -10.59 7.92 -2.59
N THR A 48 -11.80 7.37 -2.45
CA THR A 48 -12.62 6.90 -3.58
C THR A 48 -13.40 8.03 -4.26
N HIS A 49 -13.66 9.14 -3.56
CA HIS A 49 -14.46 10.26 -4.06
C HIS A 49 -13.79 11.63 -3.87
N PRO A 50 -12.59 11.86 -4.42
CA PRO A 50 -11.82 13.08 -4.17
C PRO A 50 -12.50 14.36 -4.68
N ALA A 51 -13.34 14.26 -5.71
CA ALA A 51 -14.09 15.39 -6.27
C ALA A 51 -15.37 15.75 -5.50
N THR A 52 -15.86 14.87 -4.60
CA THR A 52 -17.12 15.08 -3.86
C THR A 52 -17.02 14.60 -2.40
N PRO A 53 -16.11 15.18 -1.60
CA PRO A 53 -15.86 14.75 -0.22
C PRO A 53 -17.05 15.01 0.72
N GLU A 54 -17.97 15.91 0.36
CA GLU A 54 -19.25 16.09 1.07
C GLU A 54 -20.10 14.82 1.14
N ARG A 55 -19.95 13.89 0.19
CA ARG A 55 -20.62 12.58 0.23
C ARG A 55 -20.13 11.69 1.36
N CYS A 56 -18.95 11.97 1.89
CA CYS A 56 -18.31 11.23 2.98
C CYS A 56 -18.56 11.89 4.35
N GLY A 57 -19.42 12.92 4.40
CA GLY A 57 -19.74 13.66 5.62
C GLY A 57 -18.68 14.70 6.02
N LEU A 58 -17.72 15.01 5.15
CA LEU A 58 -16.75 16.07 5.39
C LEU A 58 -17.25 17.40 4.83
N THR A 59 -16.96 18.48 5.53
CA THR A 59 -17.05 19.82 4.96
C THR A 59 -15.86 20.07 4.01
N ALA A 60 -16.00 20.96 3.04
CA ALA A 60 -14.93 21.28 2.07
C ALA A 60 -13.58 21.63 2.75
N SER A 61 -13.63 22.26 3.91
CA SER A 61 -12.45 22.59 4.73
C SER A 61 -11.81 21.36 5.38
N GLU A 62 -12.61 20.41 5.84
CA GLU A 62 -12.13 19.13 6.40
C GLU A 62 -11.61 18.18 5.33
N ALA A 63 -12.13 18.26 4.11
CA ALA A 63 -11.66 17.46 2.97
C ALA A 63 -10.26 17.86 2.53
N SER A 64 -9.93 19.16 2.59
CA SER A 64 -8.64 19.69 2.15
C SER A 64 -7.46 19.04 2.89
N LYS A 65 -7.61 18.65 4.16
CA LYS A 65 -6.55 17.94 4.91
C LYS A 65 -6.25 16.53 4.39
N TYR A 66 -7.22 15.90 3.71
CA TYR A 66 -7.06 14.60 3.06
C TYR A 66 -6.71 14.71 1.58
N LEU A 67 -7.17 15.77 0.91
CA LEU A 67 -6.89 16.01 -0.51
C LEU A 67 -5.45 16.50 -0.75
N VAL A 68 -4.84 17.24 0.19
CA VAL A 68 -3.43 17.67 0.08
C VAL A 68 -2.46 16.48 0.00
N PRO A 69 -2.50 15.48 0.89
CA PRO A 69 -1.63 14.31 0.76
C PRO A 69 -1.97 13.47 -0.48
N MET A 70 -3.24 13.42 -0.92
CA MET A 70 -3.60 12.75 -2.18
C MET A 70 -3.04 13.48 -3.40
N LYS A 71 -3.07 14.81 -3.42
CA LYS A 71 -2.48 15.60 -4.51
C LYS A 71 -0.96 15.48 -4.51
N ALA A 72 -0.32 15.35 -3.35
CA ALA A 72 1.11 15.07 -3.27
C ALA A 72 1.45 13.66 -3.78
N VAL A 73 0.59 12.66 -3.52
CA VAL A 73 0.75 11.29 -4.03
C VAL A 73 0.41 11.19 -5.52
N GLU A 74 -0.63 11.87 -6.01
CA GLU A 74 -0.93 12.02 -7.44
C GLU A 74 0.22 12.74 -8.12
N SER A 75 0.71 13.87 -7.61
CA SER A 75 1.90 14.52 -8.16
C SER A 75 3.17 13.66 -8.06
N ALA A 76 3.30 12.77 -7.06
CA ALA A 76 4.40 11.80 -7.02
C ALA A 76 4.20 10.62 -8.00
N SER A 77 2.94 10.24 -8.29
CA SER A 77 2.58 9.18 -9.22
C SER A 77 2.63 9.67 -10.67
N GLU A 78 2.24 10.93 -10.93
CA GLU A 78 2.40 11.64 -12.19
C GLU A 78 3.86 12.09 -12.43
N ALA A 79 4.67 12.24 -11.37
CA ALA A 79 6.13 12.38 -11.48
C ALA A 79 6.84 11.04 -11.80
N SER A 80 6.11 9.95 -12.04
CA SER A 80 6.70 8.66 -12.44
C SER A 80 7.06 8.59 -13.93
N GLU A 81 6.80 9.64 -14.72
CA GLU A 81 7.22 9.73 -16.13
C GLU A 81 8.32 10.78 -16.39
N GLU A 82 8.78 11.50 -15.36
CA GLU A 82 10.08 12.14 -15.43
C GLU A 82 11.14 11.04 -15.24
N ALA A 83 11.51 10.40 -16.36
CA ALA A 83 12.46 9.29 -16.38
C ALA A 83 13.66 9.62 -15.49
N ILE A 84 13.73 8.96 -14.33
CA ILE A 84 14.85 9.11 -13.40
C ILE A 84 16.11 8.82 -14.21
N PRO A 85 17.07 9.78 -14.29
CA PRO A 85 18.24 9.57 -15.12
C PRO A 85 19.00 8.35 -14.61
N GLY A 86 19.50 7.50 -15.52
CA GLY A 86 20.03 6.19 -15.16
C GLY A 86 21.11 6.22 -14.06
N TRP A 87 21.93 7.27 -14.01
CA TRP A 87 22.91 7.46 -12.95
C TRP A 87 22.28 7.61 -11.56
N LYS A 88 21.11 8.26 -11.46
CA LYS A 88 20.41 8.49 -10.20
C LYS A 88 19.83 7.19 -9.67
N GLN A 89 19.32 6.34 -10.56
CA GLN A 89 18.89 4.99 -10.19
C GLN A 89 20.06 4.19 -9.61
N VAL A 90 21.24 4.24 -10.24
CA VAL A 90 22.45 3.57 -9.73
C VAL A 90 22.84 4.08 -8.34
N CYS A 91 22.78 5.39 -8.09
CA CYS A 91 23.06 5.97 -6.77
C CYS A 91 22.08 5.49 -5.69
N ILE A 92 20.78 5.40 -6.03
CA ILE A 92 19.72 4.93 -5.12
C ILE A 92 19.95 3.45 -4.77
N ASP A 93 20.19 2.61 -5.79
CA ASP A 93 20.41 1.17 -5.60
C ASP A 93 21.69 0.89 -4.79
N ALA A 94 22.75 1.68 -5.00
CA ALA A 94 23.99 1.58 -4.23
C ALA A 94 23.83 2.05 -2.78
N TYR A 95 23.06 3.12 -2.55
CA TYR A 95 22.75 3.60 -1.21
C TYR A 95 21.93 2.59 -0.39
N ALA A 96 20.91 1.97 -1.00
CA ALA A 96 20.15 0.89 -0.36
C ALA A 96 21.06 -0.28 0.02
N GLN A 97 21.89 -0.75 -0.91
CA GLN A 97 22.88 -1.80 -0.65
C GLN A 97 23.88 -1.44 0.43
N CYS A 98 24.32 -0.17 0.50
CA CYS A 98 25.25 0.33 1.50
C CYS A 98 24.65 0.22 2.91
N GLN A 99 23.38 0.60 3.07
CA GLN A 99 22.66 0.50 4.34
C GLN A 99 22.40 -0.94 4.75
N GLU A 100 21.93 -1.78 3.82
CA GLU A 100 21.58 -3.18 4.09
C GLU A 100 22.81 -4.04 4.44
N GLN A 101 23.92 -3.85 3.72
CA GLN A 101 25.14 -4.65 3.89
C GLN A 101 26.19 -3.97 4.76
N ALA A 102 25.85 -2.86 5.43
CA ALA A 102 26.74 -2.09 6.29
C ALA A 102 28.14 -1.87 5.66
N TRP A 103 28.16 -1.29 4.46
CA TRP A 103 29.40 -1.00 3.73
C TRP A 103 30.34 -0.10 4.55
N SER A 104 31.60 -0.01 4.11
CA SER A 104 32.53 0.97 4.70
C SER A 104 32.09 2.39 4.39
N GLY A 105 32.43 3.33 5.28
CA GLY A 105 32.12 4.75 5.09
C GLY A 105 30.69 5.12 5.50
N SER A 106 30.36 6.40 5.36
CA SER A 106 29.03 6.94 5.61
C SER A 106 28.20 6.82 4.33
N CYS A 107 27.20 5.95 4.34
CA CYS A 107 26.33 5.74 3.18
C CYS A 107 25.66 7.02 2.72
N TYR A 108 25.26 7.88 3.66
CA TYR A 108 24.66 9.17 3.36
C TYR A 108 25.63 10.11 2.64
N ASP A 109 26.87 10.23 3.13
CA ASP A 109 27.87 11.11 2.50
C ASP A 109 28.24 10.61 1.09
N CYS A 110 28.29 9.31 0.90
CA CYS A 110 28.52 8.70 -0.41
C CYS A 110 27.35 8.91 -1.38
N PHE A 111 26.11 8.89 -0.88
CA PHE A 111 24.94 9.24 -1.68
C PHE A 111 24.99 10.71 -2.12
N ARG A 112 25.31 11.64 -1.21
CA ARG A 112 25.49 13.06 -1.53
C ARG A 112 26.60 13.30 -2.56
N TYR A 113 27.69 12.56 -2.47
CA TYR A 113 28.76 12.59 -3.47
C TYR A 113 28.27 12.06 -4.83
N CYS A 114 27.52 10.95 -4.83
CA CYS A 114 26.94 10.35 -6.03
C CYS A 114 25.98 11.32 -6.73
N GLU A 115 25.22 12.12 -5.99
CA GLU A 115 24.36 13.16 -6.56
C GLU A 115 25.13 14.29 -7.24
N GLY A 116 26.34 14.62 -6.78
CA GLY A 116 27.19 15.65 -7.39
C GLY A 116 28.00 15.16 -8.58
N GLN A 117 28.56 13.94 -8.47
CA GLN A 117 29.46 13.37 -9.47
C GLN A 117 28.77 12.40 -10.45
N HIS A 118 27.50 12.09 -10.20
CA HIS A 118 26.71 11.07 -10.91
C HIS A 118 27.34 9.66 -10.89
N GLU A 119 28.24 9.40 -9.93
CA GLU A 119 28.96 8.15 -9.78
C GLU A 119 29.17 7.81 -8.30
N TRP A 120 28.96 6.53 -7.95
CA TRP A 120 29.13 6.07 -6.58
C TRP A 120 30.62 5.96 -6.20
N PRO A 121 31.07 6.57 -5.10
CA PRO A 121 32.49 6.59 -4.72
C PRO A 121 32.92 5.26 -4.08
N VAL A 122 33.26 4.26 -4.91
CA VAL A 122 33.68 2.91 -4.47
C VAL A 122 34.96 2.88 -3.64
N ASP A 123 35.80 3.93 -3.73
CA ASP A 123 36.98 4.09 -2.90
C ASP A 123 36.62 4.36 -1.43
N LYS A 124 35.51 5.07 -1.20
CA LYS A 124 35.01 5.47 0.13
C LYS A 124 33.96 4.50 0.66
N CYS A 125 33.00 4.16 -0.20
CA CYS A 125 31.87 3.33 0.14
C CYS A 125 31.86 2.05 -0.69
N ARG A 126 32.30 0.96 -0.07
CA ARG A 126 32.34 -0.38 -0.66
C ARG A 126 31.95 -1.43 0.36
N ARG A 127 31.56 -2.60 -0.14
CA ARG A 127 31.43 -3.80 0.68
C ARG A 127 32.67 -3.96 1.55
N ARG A 128 32.46 -4.19 2.85
CA ARG A 128 33.52 -4.68 3.71
C ARG A 128 33.95 -6.02 3.11
N LYS A 129 35.23 -6.17 2.74
CA LYS A 129 35.75 -7.51 2.48
C LYS A 129 35.59 -8.26 3.81
N GLY A 130 34.70 -9.24 3.84
CA GLY A 130 34.63 -10.16 4.96
C GLY A 130 36.02 -10.75 5.15
N GLY A 131 36.54 -10.66 6.36
CA GLY A 131 37.63 -11.53 6.76
C GLY A 131 37.11 -12.97 6.72
N GLU A 132 37.97 -13.86 6.21
CA GLU A 132 37.88 -15.30 6.41
C GLU A 132 37.64 -15.69 7.88
#